data_AF-Q9BZW4-F1
#
_entry.id   AF-Q9BZW4-F1
#
_cell.length_a   1.000
_cell.length_b   1.000
_cell.length_c   1.000
_cell.angle_alpha   90.00
_cell.angle_beta   90.00
_cell.angle_gamma   90.00
#
_symmetry.space_group_name_H-M   'P 1'
#
loop_
_entity.id
_entity.type
_entity.pdbx_description
1 polymer ?
#
loop_
_entity_poly.entity_id
_entity_poly.type
_entity_poly.pdbx_seq_one_letter_code
_entity_poly.pdbx_strand_id
1 'polypeptide(L)'
;MDIPPLAGKIAALSLSALPVSYALNHVSALSHPLWVALMSALILGLLFVAVYSLSHGEVSYDPLYAVFAVFAFTSVVDLIIALQEDSYVVGFMEFYTKEGEPYLRTAHGVFICYWDGTVHYLLYLAMAGAICRRKRYRNFGLYWLGSFAMSILVFLTGNILGKYSSEIRPAFFLTIPYLLVPCWAGMKVFSQPRALTRCTANMVQEEQRKGLLQRPADLALVIYLILAGFFTLFRGLVVLDCPTDACFVYIYQYEPYLRDPVAYPKVQMLMYMFYVLPFCGLAAYALTFPGCSWLPDWALVFAGGIGQAQFSHMGASMHLRTPFTYRVPEDTWGCFFVCNLLYALGPHLLAYRCLQWPAFFHQPPPSDPLALHKKQH
;
A
#
# COMPACT_ATOMS: atom_id res chain seq x y z
N MET A 1 -2.77 -19.43 6.00
CA MET A 1 -1.36 -19.12 5.71
C MET A 1 -0.63 -19.22 7.04
N ASP A 2 0.39 -20.07 7.15
CA ASP A 2 1.23 -20.10 8.36
C ASP A 2 2.03 -18.80 8.43
N ILE A 3 1.83 -18.01 9.48
CA ILE A 3 2.59 -16.78 9.70
C ILE A 3 4.05 -17.18 9.97
N PRO A 4 5.02 -16.74 9.15
CA PRO A 4 6.42 -17.07 9.38
C PRO A 4 6.90 -16.41 10.69
N PRO A 5 7.82 -17.04 11.45
CA PRO A 5 8.42 -16.38 12.59
C PRO A 5 9.14 -15.11 12.12
N LEU A 6 8.89 -13.99 12.80
CA LEU A 6 9.45 -12.68 12.46
C LEU A 6 11.00 -12.71 12.50
N ALA A 7 11.64 -12.01 11.57
CA ALA A 7 13.10 -11.97 11.46
C ALA A 7 13.75 -11.19 12.62
N GLY A 8 14.09 -11.87 13.72
CA GLY A 8 14.68 -11.26 14.92
C GLY A 8 15.95 -10.45 14.66
N LYS A 9 16.81 -10.87 13.71
CA LYS A 9 18.01 -10.09 13.31
C LYS A 9 17.63 -8.72 12.73
N ILE A 10 16.63 -8.66 11.84
CA ILE A 10 16.18 -7.41 11.25
C ILE A 10 15.50 -6.55 12.30
N ALA A 11 14.67 -7.14 13.17
CA ALA A 11 14.04 -6.40 14.26
C ALA A 11 15.07 -5.75 15.20
N ALA A 12 16.15 -6.46 15.53
CA ALA A 12 17.23 -5.88 16.34
C ALA A 12 17.96 -4.75 15.61
N LEU A 13 18.23 -4.93 14.31
CA LEU A 13 18.92 -3.94 13.50
C LEU A 13 18.05 -2.70 13.25
N SER A 14 16.75 -2.85 12.98
CA SER A 14 15.83 -1.73 12.77
C SER A 14 15.66 -0.88 14.03
N LEU A 15 15.71 -1.47 15.22
CA LEU A 15 15.66 -0.73 16.48
C LEU A 15 16.88 0.19 16.70
N SER A 16 17.99 -0.01 15.97
CA SER A 16 19.11 0.94 15.97
C SER A 16 18.74 2.31 15.40
N ALA A 17 17.61 2.42 14.69
CA ALA A 17 17.06 3.71 14.25
C ALA A 17 16.78 4.67 15.41
N LEU A 18 16.40 4.16 16.60
CA LEU A 18 16.12 4.98 17.79
C LEU A 18 17.36 5.76 18.26
N PRO A 19 18.49 5.11 18.64
CA PRO A 19 19.68 5.84 19.06
C PRO A 19 20.30 6.65 17.93
N VAL A 20 20.23 6.18 16.68
CA VAL A 20 20.73 6.94 15.51
C VAL A 20 19.95 8.25 15.35
N SER A 21 18.62 8.20 15.34
CA SER A 21 17.77 9.40 15.20
C SER A 21 18.03 10.39 16.32
N TYR A 22 18.04 9.92 17.57
CA TYR A 22 18.34 10.76 18.73
C TYR A 22 19.71 11.45 18.62
N ALA A 23 20.76 10.69 18.26
CA ALA A 23 22.10 11.24 18.11
C ALA A 23 22.17 12.29 16.99
N LEU A 24 21.52 12.06 15.85
CA LEU A 24 21.51 13.00 14.72
C LEU A 24 20.83 14.31 15.09
N ASN A 25 19.78 14.29 15.89
CA ASN A 25 19.08 15.50 16.32
C ASN A 25 19.97 16.47 17.11
N HIS A 26 21.11 16.01 17.64
CA HIS A 26 22.10 16.84 18.33
C HIS A 26 23.25 17.34 17.42
N VAL A 27 23.25 16.99 16.13
CA VAL A 27 24.30 17.39 15.18
C VAL A 27 23.93 18.72 14.52
N SER A 28 24.62 19.80 14.87
CA SER A 28 24.33 21.16 14.37
C SER A 28 24.41 21.29 12.84
N ALA A 29 25.27 20.52 12.17
CA ALA A 29 25.41 20.53 10.71
C ALA A 29 24.11 20.13 9.98
N LEU A 30 23.22 19.37 10.63
CA LEU A 30 21.93 18.96 10.08
C LEU A 30 20.88 20.08 10.04
N SER A 31 21.25 21.29 10.47
CA SER A 31 20.49 22.51 10.18
C SER A 31 20.49 22.89 8.69
N HIS A 32 21.39 22.32 7.88
CA HIS A 32 21.43 22.55 6.44
C HIS A 32 20.83 21.37 5.66
N PRO A 33 19.87 21.61 4.73
CA PRO A 33 19.20 20.55 3.97
C PRO A 33 20.12 19.60 3.22
N LEU A 34 21.27 20.08 2.73
CA LEU A 34 22.24 19.27 2.00
C LEU A 34 22.95 18.26 2.91
N TRP A 35 23.28 18.66 4.14
CA TRP A 35 23.88 17.77 5.14
C TRP A 35 22.89 16.72 5.62
N VAL A 36 21.60 17.05 5.72
CA VAL A 36 20.54 16.06 5.97
C VAL A 36 20.56 14.97 4.90
N ALA A 37 20.56 15.34 3.62
CA ALA A 37 20.59 14.38 2.52
C ALA A 37 21.85 13.49 2.53
N LEU A 38 23.03 14.08 2.72
CA LEU A 38 24.30 13.35 2.77
C LEU A 38 24.37 12.38 3.95
N MET A 39 23.95 12.81 5.13
CA MET A 39 23.97 11.95 6.33
C MET A 39 22.95 10.82 6.22
N SER A 40 21.75 11.08 5.68
CA SER A 40 20.78 10.02 5.40
C SER A 40 21.33 8.99 4.41
N ALA A 41 21.96 9.44 3.32
CA ALA A 41 22.60 8.54 2.35
C ALA A 41 23.73 7.70 2.99
N LEU A 42 24.55 8.32 3.84
CA LEU A 42 25.63 7.64 4.56
C LEU A 42 25.08 6.55 5.50
N ILE A 43 24.05 6.86 6.28
CA ILE A 43 23.43 5.91 7.21
C ILE A 43 22.83 4.73 6.45
N LEU A 44 22.10 4.99 5.36
CA LEU A 44 21.55 3.92 4.52
C LEU A 44 22.65 3.06 3.88
N GLY A 45 23.76 3.66 3.45
CA GLY A 45 24.92 2.94 2.93
C GLY A 45 25.59 2.05 3.99
N LEU A 46 25.82 2.58 5.20
CA LEU A 46 26.38 1.82 6.32
C LEU A 46 25.45 0.68 6.76
N LEU A 47 24.15 0.94 6.81
CA LEU A 47 23.13 -0.07 7.11
C LEU A 47 23.15 -1.18 6.07
N PHE A 48 23.21 -0.85 4.78
CA PHE A 48 23.30 -1.83 3.71
C PHE A 48 24.54 -2.72 3.85
N VAL A 49 25.71 -2.13 4.12
CA VAL A 49 26.96 -2.87 4.38
C VAL A 49 26.83 -3.77 5.61
N ALA A 50 26.22 -3.28 6.70
CA ALA A 50 25.99 -4.07 7.90
C ALA A 50 25.06 -5.26 7.63
N VAL A 51 23.95 -5.07 6.92
CA VAL A 51 23.02 -6.14 6.52
C VAL A 51 23.74 -7.19 5.68
N TYR A 52 24.50 -6.76 4.67
CA TYR A 52 25.25 -7.65 3.79
C TYR A 52 26.26 -8.49 4.57
N SER A 53 26.96 -7.87 5.52
CA SER A 53 27.99 -8.53 6.34
C SER A 53 27.39 -9.51 7.35
N LEU A 54 26.30 -9.12 8.03
CA LEU A 54 25.68 -9.92 9.10
C LEU A 54 24.76 -11.04 8.58
N SER A 55 24.21 -10.89 7.36
CA SER A 55 23.21 -11.79 6.79
C SER A 55 23.54 -12.22 5.36
N HIS A 56 24.83 -12.41 5.07
CA HIS A 56 25.33 -12.77 3.74
C HIS A 56 24.62 -14.01 3.15
N GLY A 57 24.33 -15.03 3.96
CA GLY A 57 23.69 -16.26 3.50
C GLY A 57 22.20 -16.10 3.14
N GLU A 58 21.50 -15.20 3.81
CA GLU A 58 20.12 -14.84 3.52
C GLU A 58 20.06 -13.98 2.25
N VAL A 59 20.93 -12.96 2.14
CA VAL A 59 21.03 -12.06 0.97
C VAL A 59 21.45 -12.82 -0.29
N SER A 60 22.38 -13.77 -0.17
CA SER A 60 22.83 -14.59 -1.31
C SER A 60 21.73 -15.50 -1.85
N TYR A 61 20.83 -15.98 -0.97
CA TYR A 61 19.70 -16.80 -1.38
C TYR A 61 18.59 -15.96 -2.00
N ASP A 62 18.25 -14.83 -1.38
CA ASP A 62 17.25 -13.89 -1.88
C ASP A 62 17.67 -12.45 -1.59
N PRO A 63 18.06 -11.66 -2.61
CA PRO A 63 18.55 -10.31 -2.41
C PRO A 63 17.48 -9.36 -1.88
N LEU A 64 16.19 -9.72 -1.96
CA LEU A 64 15.11 -8.95 -1.32
C LEU A 64 15.24 -8.93 0.20
N TYR A 65 16.00 -9.84 0.81
CA TYR A 65 16.31 -9.78 2.24
C TYR A 65 16.95 -8.44 2.63
N ALA A 66 17.92 -7.97 1.83
CA ALA A 66 18.59 -6.70 2.10
C ALA A 66 17.63 -5.52 1.97
N VAL A 67 16.77 -5.56 0.95
CA VAL A 67 15.74 -4.53 0.73
C VAL A 67 14.79 -4.46 1.93
N PHE A 68 14.22 -5.58 2.35
CA PHE A 68 13.31 -5.62 3.50
C PHE A 68 13.99 -5.21 4.81
N ALA A 69 15.28 -5.50 4.99
CA ALA A 69 16.03 -5.06 6.16
C ALA A 69 16.21 -3.53 6.19
N VAL A 70 16.59 -2.94 5.06
CA VAL A 70 16.73 -1.47 4.95
C VAL A 70 15.39 -0.78 5.15
N PHE A 71 14.33 -1.27 4.51
CA PHE A 71 12.99 -0.70 4.70
C PHE A 71 12.45 -0.90 6.12
N ALA A 72 12.75 -2.02 6.78
CA ALA A 72 12.36 -2.20 8.18
C ALA A 72 13.02 -1.17 9.11
N PHE A 73 14.27 -0.78 8.84
CA PHE A 73 14.92 0.32 9.57
C PHE A 73 14.22 1.65 9.30
N THR A 74 13.91 1.96 8.04
CA THR A 74 13.26 3.23 7.67
C THR A 74 11.85 3.31 8.23
N SER A 75 11.13 2.19 8.36
CA SER A 75 9.83 2.16 9.03
C SER A 75 9.90 2.52 10.51
N VAL A 76 10.97 2.14 11.22
CA VAL A 76 11.16 2.58 12.61
C VAL A 76 11.43 4.09 12.66
N VAL A 77 12.20 4.62 11.69
CA VAL A 77 12.39 6.07 11.54
C VAL A 77 11.06 6.79 11.28
N ASP A 78 10.23 6.29 10.37
CA ASP A 78 8.92 6.84 10.05
C ASP A 78 7.99 6.80 11.28
N LEU A 79 7.99 5.72 12.05
CA LEU A 79 7.23 5.64 13.29
C LEU A 79 7.64 6.74 14.29
N ILE A 80 8.95 6.98 14.43
CA ILE A 80 9.47 8.04 15.31
C ILE A 80 9.06 9.42 14.79
N ILE A 81 9.09 9.65 13.47
CA ILE A 81 8.61 10.89 12.85
C ILE A 81 7.14 11.12 13.19
N ALA A 82 6.27 10.12 13.01
CA ALA A 82 4.84 10.23 13.31
C ALA A 82 4.60 10.55 14.80
N LEU A 83 5.24 9.79 15.69
CA LEU A 83 5.13 10.02 17.14
C LEU A 83 5.64 11.39 17.57
N GLN A 84 6.68 11.91 16.92
CA GLN A 84 7.21 13.23 17.23
C GLN A 84 6.30 14.35 16.74
N GLU A 85 5.76 14.25 15.53
CA GLU A 85 4.84 15.25 15.01
C GLU A 85 3.52 15.26 15.80
N ASP A 86 3.11 14.14 16.37
CA ASP A 86 1.98 14.10 17.31
C ASP A 86 2.38 14.37 18.78
N SER A 87 3.63 14.79 19.00
CA SER A 87 4.17 15.22 20.30
C SER A 87 4.19 14.15 21.39
N TYR A 88 4.13 12.87 21.02
CA TYR A 88 4.32 11.74 21.94
C TYR A 88 5.79 11.54 22.31
N VAL A 89 6.71 11.95 21.44
CA VAL A 89 8.16 11.96 21.69
C VAL A 89 8.75 13.30 21.27
N VAL A 90 9.91 13.66 21.81
CA VAL A 90 10.60 14.92 21.50
C VAL A 90 12.09 14.66 21.30
N GLY A 91 12.70 15.34 20.33
CA GLY A 91 14.16 15.38 20.18
C GLY A 91 14.77 14.23 19.38
N PHE A 92 14.04 13.62 18.46
CA PHE A 92 14.54 12.52 17.63
C PHE A 92 14.71 12.88 16.16
N MET A 93 13.71 13.50 15.52
CA MET A 93 13.65 13.67 14.06
C MET A 93 13.27 15.09 13.65
N GLU A 94 13.44 16.08 14.54
CA GLU A 94 12.97 17.46 14.30
C GLU A 94 13.79 18.13 13.20
N PHE A 95 15.11 17.89 13.18
CA PHE A 95 15.97 18.35 12.09
C PHE A 95 15.50 17.81 10.73
N TYR A 96 15.01 16.57 10.67
CA TYR A 96 14.65 15.92 9.42
C TYR A 96 13.33 16.46 8.87
N THR A 97 12.31 16.60 9.71
CA THR A 97 11.01 17.14 9.28
C THR A 97 11.06 18.64 9.05
N LYS A 98 11.99 19.38 9.66
CA LYS A 98 12.19 20.79 9.34
C LYS A 98 13.07 20.99 8.11
N GLU A 99 14.21 20.31 8.07
CA GLU A 99 15.27 20.61 7.10
C GLU A 99 15.31 19.69 5.88
N GLY A 100 14.85 18.45 6.01
CA GLY A 100 14.82 17.46 4.93
C GLY A 100 13.48 17.42 4.22
N GLU A 101 12.42 17.04 4.94
CA GLU A 101 11.13 16.65 4.36
C GLU A 101 9.94 17.31 5.11
N PRO A 102 9.67 18.61 4.88
CA PRO A 102 8.63 19.38 5.58
C PRO A 102 7.20 18.85 5.36
N TYR A 103 6.96 18.19 4.23
CA TYR A 103 5.67 17.58 3.92
C TYR A 103 5.27 16.43 4.86
N LEU A 104 6.22 15.79 5.55
CA LEU A 104 5.93 14.76 6.56
C LEU A 104 5.21 15.33 7.78
N ARG A 105 5.28 16.65 7.99
CA ARG A 105 4.58 17.38 9.07
C ARG A 105 3.09 17.57 8.81
N THR A 106 2.61 17.24 7.61
CA THR A 106 1.18 17.26 7.30
C THR A 106 0.46 16.08 7.95
N ALA A 107 -0.84 16.21 8.15
CA ALA A 107 -1.66 15.09 8.61
C ALA A 107 -1.51 13.84 7.71
N HIS A 108 -1.46 14.03 6.39
CA HIS A 108 -1.25 12.92 5.45
C HIS A 108 0.13 12.26 5.63
N GLY A 109 1.19 13.07 5.75
CA GLY A 109 2.54 12.59 6.02
C GLY A 109 2.62 11.78 7.32
N VAL A 110 2.04 12.29 8.40
CA VAL A 110 1.98 11.58 9.70
C VAL A 110 1.31 10.22 9.58
N PHE A 111 0.16 10.12 8.90
CA PHE A 111 -0.51 8.83 8.74
C PHE A 111 0.16 7.88 7.76
N ILE A 112 0.88 8.38 6.74
CA ILE A 112 1.78 7.53 5.93
C ILE A 112 2.88 6.95 6.81
N CYS A 113 3.50 7.77 7.64
CA CYS A 113 4.55 7.33 8.56
C CYS A 113 4.04 6.30 9.58
N TYR A 114 2.83 6.49 10.13
CA TYR A 114 2.21 5.47 10.98
C TYR A 114 1.98 4.16 10.24
N TRP A 115 1.52 4.19 8.99
CA TRP A 115 1.30 2.99 8.20
C TRP A 115 2.61 2.27 7.88
N ASP A 116 3.67 3.00 7.51
CA ASP A 116 4.99 2.42 7.24
C ASP A 116 5.57 1.79 8.52
N GLY A 117 5.55 2.56 9.62
CA GLY A 117 6.04 2.16 10.93
C GLY A 117 5.29 1.01 11.60
N THR A 118 4.11 0.65 11.11
CA THR A 118 3.30 -0.45 11.66
C THR A 118 3.10 -1.56 10.64
N VAL A 119 2.28 -1.34 9.61
CA VAL A 119 1.88 -2.36 8.64
C VAL A 119 3.06 -2.77 7.76
N HIS A 120 3.77 -1.82 7.15
CA HIS A 120 4.92 -2.18 6.33
C HIS A 120 6.04 -2.81 7.17
N TYR A 121 6.32 -2.28 8.36
CA TYR A 121 7.28 -2.87 9.29
C TYR A 121 6.99 -4.36 9.57
N LEU A 122 5.74 -4.70 9.89
CA LEU A 122 5.32 -6.09 10.11
C LEU A 122 5.46 -6.94 8.83
N LEU A 123 5.12 -6.38 7.67
CA LEU A 123 5.30 -7.07 6.38
C LEU A 123 6.78 -7.34 6.09
N TYR A 124 7.69 -6.40 6.34
CA TYR A 124 9.12 -6.59 6.16
C TYR A 124 9.66 -7.70 7.05
N LEU A 125 9.30 -7.69 8.33
CA LEU A 125 9.70 -8.75 9.26
C LEU A 125 9.15 -10.12 8.87
N ALA A 126 7.90 -10.19 8.38
CA ALA A 126 7.29 -11.44 7.93
C ALA A 126 7.93 -11.97 6.63
N MET A 127 8.16 -11.11 5.65
CA MET A 127 8.80 -11.48 4.38
C MET A 127 10.25 -11.93 4.60
N ALA A 128 11.02 -11.19 5.41
CA ALA A 128 12.38 -11.60 5.76
C ALA A 128 12.40 -12.89 6.60
N GLY A 129 11.45 -13.05 7.52
CA GLY A 129 11.30 -14.29 8.30
C GLY A 129 11.00 -15.50 7.39
N ALA A 130 10.18 -15.31 6.36
CA ALA A 130 9.94 -16.31 5.34
C ALA A 130 11.21 -16.64 4.53
N ILE A 131 12.00 -15.64 4.14
CA ILE A 131 13.30 -15.85 3.45
C ILE A 131 14.25 -16.68 4.33
N CYS A 132 14.40 -16.34 5.61
CA CYS A 132 15.23 -17.11 6.56
C CYS A 132 14.78 -18.57 6.66
N ARG A 133 13.46 -18.83 6.60
CA ARG A 133 12.87 -20.17 6.66
C ARG A 133 12.74 -20.85 5.29
N ARG A 134 13.26 -20.24 4.22
CA ARG A 134 13.12 -20.72 2.83
C ARG A 134 11.65 -20.96 2.44
N LYS A 135 10.73 -20.18 3.02
CA LYS A 135 9.29 -20.20 2.75
C LYS A 135 8.92 -19.13 1.72
N ARG A 136 7.82 -19.37 1.00
CA ARG A 136 7.28 -18.41 0.05
C ARG A 136 6.63 -17.24 0.79
N TYR A 137 6.80 -16.03 0.27
CA TYR A 137 6.21 -14.80 0.84
C TYR A 137 5.49 -13.96 -0.21
N ARG A 138 5.33 -14.48 -1.43
CA ARG A 138 4.72 -13.80 -2.58
C ARG A 138 3.45 -13.02 -2.25
N ASN A 139 2.53 -13.60 -1.48
CA ASN A 139 1.27 -12.92 -1.14
C ASN A 139 1.49 -11.68 -0.26
N PHE A 140 2.39 -11.76 0.73
CA PHE A 140 2.79 -10.60 1.54
C PHE A 140 3.48 -9.55 0.66
N GLY A 141 4.35 -9.98 -0.26
CA GLY A 141 5.04 -9.09 -1.19
C GLY A 141 4.09 -8.36 -2.14
N LEU A 142 3.04 -9.02 -2.65
CA LEU A 142 2.05 -8.40 -3.53
C LEU A 142 1.19 -7.37 -2.79
N TYR A 143 0.79 -7.68 -1.55
CA TYR A 143 0.08 -6.73 -0.69
C TYR A 143 0.97 -5.51 -0.38
N TRP A 144 2.21 -5.76 0.05
CA TRP A 144 3.20 -4.70 0.30
C TRP A 144 3.41 -3.83 -0.95
N LEU A 145 3.59 -4.43 -2.12
CA LEU A 145 3.83 -3.71 -3.36
C LEU A 145 2.70 -2.73 -3.69
N GLY A 146 1.45 -3.16 -3.56
CA GLY A 146 0.31 -2.29 -3.81
C GLY A 146 0.18 -1.16 -2.79
N SER A 147 0.38 -1.49 -1.51
CA SER A 147 0.39 -0.52 -0.40
C SER A 147 1.47 0.55 -0.60
N PHE A 148 2.68 0.12 -0.93
CA PHE A 148 3.82 0.98 -1.18
C PHE A 148 3.64 1.85 -2.44
N ALA A 149 3.18 1.26 -3.55
CA ALA A 149 2.94 1.97 -4.80
C ALA A 149 1.89 3.06 -4.63
N MET A 150 0.76 2.76 -3.96
CA MET A 150 -0.28 3.76 -3.73
C MET A 150 0.23 4.91 -2.85
N SER A 151 0.94 4.60 -1.76
CA SER A 151 1.52 5.60 -0.87
C SER A 151 2.40 6.59 -1.62
N ILE A 152 3.35 6.09 -2.41
CA ILE A 152 4.27 6.94 -3.17
C ILE A 152 3.57 7.71 -4.29
N LEU A 153 2.67 7.07 -5.04
CA LEU A 153 1.97 7.75 -6.13
C LEU A 153 1.16 8.94 -5.62
N VAL A 154 0.47 8.78 -4.48
CA VAL A 154 -0.30 9.87 -3.88
C VAL A 154 0.62 10.91 -3.23
N PHE A 155 1.60 10.48 -2.45
CA PHE A 155 2.46 11.36 -1.68
C PHE A 155 3.38 12.20 -2.57
N LEU A 156 4.08 11.57 -3.53
CA LEU A 156 5.01 12.27 -4.42
C LEU A 156 4.26 13.27 -5.31
N THR A 157 3.17 12.82 -5.93
CA THR A 157 2.35 13.67 -6.80
C THR A 157 1.71 14.80 -5.99
N GLY A 158 1.25 14.54 -4.76
CA GLY A 158 0.72 15.56 -3.87
C GLY A 158 1.77 16.61 -3.48
N ASN A 159 3.01 16.19 -3.22
CA ASN A 159 4.12 17.13 -2.94
C ASN A 159 4.40 18.06 -4.13
N ILE A 160 4.34 17.53 -5.35
CA ILE A 160 4.58 18.29 -6.60
C ILE A 160 3.41 19.22 -6.95
N LEU A 161 2.17 18.81 -6.71
CA LEU A 161 0.97 19.57 -7.10
C LEU A 161 0.45 20.51 -5.99
N GLY A 162 0.73 20.19 -4.73
CA GLY A 162 0.18 20.90 -3.58
C GLY A 162 1.00 22.10 -3.14
N LYS A 163 0.68 22.59 -1.94
CA LYS A 163 1.31 23.78 -1.34
C LYS A 163 2.84 23.70 -1.16
N TYR A 164 3.43 22.51 -1.20
CA TYR A 164 4.89 22.31 -1.03
C TYR A 164 5.66 22.23 -2.36
N SER A 165 4.99 22.45 -3.49
CA SER A 165 5.60 22.37 -4.83
C SER A 165 6.85 23.24 -4.99
N SER A 166 6.91 24.40 -4.31
CA SER A 166 8.05 25.31 -4.31
C SER A 166 9.15 24.98 -3.29
N GLU A 167 8.93 24.01 -2.40
CA GLU A 167 9.83 23.67 -1.28
C GLU A 167 10.54 22.32 -1.46
N ILE A 168 10.79 21.89 -2.70
CA ILE A 168 11.48 20.63 -2.98
C ILE A 168 12.97 20.75 -2.55
N ARG A 169 13.31 20.12 -1.42
CA ARG A 169 14.66 20.14 -0.83
C ARG A 169 15.55 19.04 -1.39
N PRO A 170 16.89 19.11 -1.27
CA PRO A 170 17.79 18.07 -1.78
C PRO A 170 17.49 16.65 -1.28
N ALA A 171 16.99 16.51 -0.06
CA ALA A 171 16.57 15.22 0.50
C ALA A 171 15.48 14.54 -0.34
N PHE A 172 14.65 15.31 -1.06
CA PHE A 172 13.66 14.78 -1.99
C PHE A 172 14.28 13.89 -3.08
N PHE A 173 15.54 14.09 -3.48
CA PHE A 173 16.18 13.22 -4.46
C PHE A 173 16.45 11.80 -3.92
N LEU A 174 16.42 11.60 -2.60
CA LEU A 174 16.43 10.26 -2.00
C LEU A 174 15.16 9.46 -2.35
N THR A 175 14.10 10.12 -2.84
CA THR A 175 12.91 9.45 -3.38
C THR A 175 13.24 8.61 -4.62
N ILE A 176 14.30 8.94 -5.38
CA ILE A 176 14.67 8.20 -6.61
C ILE A 176 15.04 6.74 -6.29
N PRO A 177 16.00 6.44 -5.39
CA PRO A 177 16.22 5.07 -4.92
C PRO A 177 14.95 4.42 -4.35
N TYR A 178 14.14 5.18 -3.60
CA TYR A 178 12.88 4.72 -3.03
C TYR A 178 11.80 4.41 -4.07
N LEU A 179 11.93 4.89 -5.30
CA LEU A 179 11.10 4.50 -6.44
C LEU A 179 11.69 3.28 -7.15
N LEU A 180 12.98 3.34 -7.49
CA LEU A 180 13.63 2.34 -8.35
C LEU A 180 13.77 0.98 -7.65
N VAL A 181 14.19 0.96 -6.38
CA VAL A 181 14.41 -0.29 -5.62
C VAL A 181 13.10 -1.05 -5.43
N PRO A 182 11.99 -0.41 -5.02
CA PRO A 182 10.70 -1.09 -4.88
C PRO A 182 10.06 -1.48 -6.21
N CYS A 183 10.26 -0.74 -7.30
CA CYS A 183 9.88 -1.20 -8.63
C CYS A 183 10.60 -2.51 -8.98
N TRP A 184 11.91 -2.57 -8.77
CA TRP A 184 12.70 -3.80 -8.97
C TRP A 184 12.25 -4.93 -8.04
N ALA A 185 12.04 -4.64 -6.75
CA ALA A 185 11.57 -5.60 -5.77
C ALA A 185 10.17 -6.14 -6.14
N GLY A 186 9.28 -5.27 -6.60
CA GLY A 186 7.96 -5.63 -7.08
C GLY A 186 8.00 -6.58 -8.28
N MET A 187 8.85 -6.31 -9.27
CA MET A 187 9.07 -7.23 -10.40
C MET A 187 9.58 -8.60 -9.92
N LYS A 188 10.51 -8.62 -8.95
CA LYS A 188 11.00 -9.87 -8.35
C LYS A 188 9.89 -10.62 -7.63
N VAL A 189 9.06 -9.95 -6.83
CA VAL A 189 7.90 -10.56 -6.16
C VAL A 189 6.91 -11.15 -7.17
N PHE A 190 6.58 -10.42 -8.24
CA PHE A 190 5.68 -10.90 -9.30
C PHE A 190 6.23 -12.13 -10.02
N SER A 191 7.55 -12.19 -10.23
CA SER A 191 8.23 -13.33 -10.87
C SER A 191 8.26 -14.59 -10.01
N GLN A 192 7.94 -14.50 -8.71
CA GLN A 192 7.92 -15.68 -7.85
C GLN A 192 6.81 -16.65 -8.28
N PRO A 193 7.06 -17.97 -8.25
CA PRO A 193 6.05 -18.97 -8.55
C PRO A 193 4.84 -18.84 -7.62
N ARG A 194 3.64 -18.94 -8.21
CA ARG A 194 2.38 -19.00 -7.43
C ARG A 194 2.41 -20.18 -6.47
N ALA A 195 1.74 -20.02 -5.33
CA ALA A 195 1.50 -21.14 -4.43
C ALA A 195 0.84 -22.28 -5.23
N LEU A 196 1.38 -23.50 -5.11
CA LEU A 196 0.78 -24.66 -5.76
C LEU A 196 -0.48 -25.01 -4.98
N THR A 197 -1.61 -24.45 -5.38
CA THR A 197 -2.89 -24.85 -4.80
C THR A 197 -3.18 -26.27 -5.27
N ARG A 198 -3.48 -27.18 -4.34
CA ARG A 198 -3.94 -28.54 -4.64
C ARG A 198 -5.37 -28.53 -5.20
N CYS A 199 -5.62 -27.77 -6.26
CA CYS A 199 -6.87 -27.82 -7.00
C CYS A 199 -6.76 -28.95 -8.03
N THR A 200 -7.60 -29.97 -7.89
CA THR A 200 -7.71 -31.01 -8.91
C THR A 200 -8.42 -30.46 -10.15
N ALA A 201 -8.15 -31.02 -11.33
CA ALA A 201 -8.82 -30.61 -12.56
C ALA A 201 -10.35 -30.72 -12.46
N ASN A 202 -10.84 -31.75 -11.74
CA ASN A 202 -12.26 -31.94 -11.47
C ASN A 202 -12.85 -30.80 -10.63
N MET A 203 -12.17 -30.37 -9.56
CA MET A 203 -12.62 -29.24 -8.74
C MET A 203 -12.66 -27.93 -9.53
N VAL A 204 -11.67 -27.68 -10.38
CA VAL A 204 -11.65 -26.50 -11.27
C VAL A 204 -12.87 -26.55 -12.20
N GLN A 205 -13.11 -27.68 -12.87
CA GLN A 205 -14.23 -27.81 -13.80
C GLN A 205 -15.59 -27.68 -13.09
N GLU A 206 -15.73 -28.23 -11.88
CA GLU A 206 -16.95 -28.12 -11.09
C GLU A 206 -17.24 -26.66 -10.71
N GLU A 207 -16.26 -25.94 -10.18
CA GLU A 207 -16.42 -24.52 -9.81
C GLU A 207 -16.69 -23.64 -11.03
N GLN A 208 -16.06 -23.90 -12.17
CA GLN A 208 -16.26 -23.12 -13.40
C GLN A 208 -17.62 -23.35 -14.06
N ARG A 209 -18.28 -24.48 -13.78
CA ARG A 209 -19.65 -24.74 -14.24
C ARG A 209 -20.70 -23.98 -13.42
N LYS A 210 -20.36 -23.52 -12.22
CA LYS A 210 -21.29 -22.79 -11.35
C LYS A 210 -21.55 -21.40 -11.89
N GLY A 211 -22.81 -21.12 -12.22
CA GLY A 211 -23.24 -19.76 -12.54
C GLY A 211 -23.05 -18.79 -11.36
N LEU A 212 -23.09 -17.49 -11.61
CA LEU A 212 -22.85 -16.47 -10.56
C LEU A 212 -23.85 -16.59 -9.39
N LEU A 213 -25.12 -16.93 -9.67
CA LEU A 213 -26.15 -17.13 -8.64
C LEU A 213 -25.85 -18.33 -7.72
N GLN A 214 -25.10 -19.32 -8.19
CA GLN A 214 -24.65 -20.47 -7.39
C GLN A 214 -23.41 -20.14 -6.55
N ARG A 215 -22.83 -18.95 -6.74
CA ARG A 215 -21.63 -18.46 -6.04
C ARG A 215 -21.99 -17.16 -5.28
N PRO A 216 -22.75 -17.25 -4.17
CA PRO A 216 -23.31 -16.08 -3.48
C PRO A 216 -22.24 -15.09 -2.99
N ALA A 217 -21.06 -15.57 -2.60
CA ALA A 217 -19.93 -14.71 -2.25
C ALA A 217 -19.43 -13.87 -3.44
N ASP A 218 -19.37 -14.48 -4.63
CA ASP A 218 -18.95 -13.78 -5.86
C ASP A 218 -20.02 -12.77 -6.28
N LEU A 219 -21.30 -13.13 -6.17
CA LEU A 219 -22.42 -12.22 -6.41
C LEU A 219 -22.37 -11.00 -5.48
N ALA A 220 -22.17 -11.22 -4.17
CA ALA A 220 -22.04 -10.14 -3.19
C ALA A 220 -20.84 -9.23 -3.50
N LEU A 221 -19.71 -9.80 -3.89
CA LEU A 221 -18.53 -9.04 -4.32
C LEU A 221 -18.79 -8.25 -5.61
N VAL A 222 -19.50 -8.80 -6.58
CA VAL A 222 -19.89 -8.07 -7.80
C VAL A 222 -20.77 -6.87 -7.47
N ILE A 223 -21.79 -7.06 -6.61
CA ILE A 223 -22.65 -5.95 -6.15
C ILE A 223 -21.81 -4.88 -5.43
N TYR A 224 -20.92 -5.30 -4.53
CA TYR A 224 -20.00 -4.39 -3.85
C TYR A 224 -19.12 -3.62 -4.85
N LEU A 225 -18.53 -4.29 -5.84
CA LEU A 225 -17.64 -3.65 -6.83
C LEU A 225 -18.38 -2.61 -7.68
N ILE A 226 -19.66 -2.86 -8.01
CA ILE A 226 -20.51 -1.90 -8.71
C ILE A 226 -20.74 -0.66 -7.82
N LEU A 227 -21.13 -0.84 -6.56
CA LEU A 227 -21.36 0.27 -5.62
C LEU A 227 -20.07 1.06 -5.35
N ALA A 228 -18.94 0.37 -5.15
CA ALA A 228 -17.63 0.97 -4.98
C ALA A 228 -17.19 1.72 -6.24
N GLY A 229 -17.48 1.19 -7.44
CA GLY A 229 -17.26 1.85 -8.72
C GLY A 229 -18.01 3.18 -8.82
N PHE A 230 -19.31 3.18 -8.50
CA PHE A 230 -20.11 4.42 -8.47
C PHE A 230 -19.58 5.44 -7.46
N PHE A 231 -19.25 5.00 -6.24
CA PHE A 231 -18.69 5.88 -5.21
C PHE A 231 -17.32 6.46 -5.62
N THR A 232 -16.49 5.64 -6.26
CA THR A 232 -15.19 6.07 -6.79
C THR A 232 -15.35 7.13 -7.89
N LEU A 233 -16.25 6.89 -8.85
CA LEU A 233 -16.55 7.84 -9.92
C LEU A 233 -17.08 9.14 -9.34
N PHE A 234 -18.02 9.07 -8.39
CA PHE A 234 -18.57 10.24 -7.72
C PHE A 234 -17.50 11.09 -7.04
N ARG A 235 -16.61 10.49 -6.23
CA ARG A 235 -15.51 11.23 -5.59
C ARG A 235 -14.51 11.80 -6.60
N GLY A 236 -14.26 11.09 -7.69
CA GLY A 236 -13.48 11.59 -8.83
C GLY A 236 -14.10 12.85 -9.45
N LEU A 237 -15.41 12.85 -9.68
CA LEU A 237 -16.14 14.02 -10.21
C LEU A 237 -16.15 15.19 -9.21
N VAL A 238 -16.26 14.91 -7.91
CA VAL A 238 -16.19 15.92 -6.85
C VAL A 238 -14.87 16.68 -6.89
N VAL A 239 -13.73 15.97 -6.97
CA VAL A 239 -12.41 16.62 -6.96
C VAL A 239 -12.03 17.31 -8.28
N LEU A 240 -12.79 17.01 -9.34
CA LEU A 240 -12.74 17.67 -10.65
C LEU A 240 -13.73 18.85 -10.75
N ASP A 241 -14.25 19.32 -9.61
CA ASP A 241 -15.12 20.50 -9.51
C ASP A 241 -16.43 20.37 -10.32
N CYS A 242 -17.03 19.17 -10.32
CA CYS A 242 -18.33 18.94 -10.95
C CYS A 242 -19.41 19.87 -10.37
N PRO A 243 -20.13 20.65 -11.21
CA PRO A 243 -21.03 21.72 -10.77
C PRO A 243 -22.39 21.24 -10.23
N THR A 244 -22.56 19.95 -9.98
CA THR A 244 -23.83 19.40 -9.49
C THR A 244 -24.02 19.65 -8.00
N ASP A 245 -25.26 19.91 -7.57
CA ASP A 245 -25.60 20.18 -6.16
C ASP A 245 -25.11 19.05 -5.23
N ALA A 246 -25.22 17.79 -5.66
CA ALA A 246 -24.75 16.64 -4.89
C ALA A 246 -23.24 16.69 -4.65
N CYS A 247 -22.45 17.08 -5.66
CA CYS A 247 -20.99 17.21 -5.52
C CYS A 247 -20.64 18.38 -4.58
N PHE A 248 -21.35 19.51 -4.71
CA PHE A 248 -21.19 20.66 -3.84
C PHE A 248 -21.53 20.32 -2.38
N VAL A 249 -22.68 19.69 -2.12
CA VAL A 249 -23.07 19.26 -0.77
C VAL A 249 -22.03 18.32 -0.18
N TYR A 250 -21.58 17.32 -0.93
CA TYR A 250 -20.61 16.35 -0.44
C TYR A 250 -19.26 16.98 -0.07
N ILE A 251 -18.71 17.85 -0.93
CA ILE A 251 -17.38 18.45 -0.70
C ILE A 251 -17.37 19.52 0.41
N TYR A 252 -18.51 20.11 0.75
CA TYR A 252 -18.59 21.10 1.83
C TYR A 252 -19.08 20.51 3.15
N GLN A 253 -20.01 19.55 3.13
CA GLN A 253 -20.65 19.03 4.33
C GLN A 253 -20.07 17.70 4.81
N TYR A 254 -19.61 16.83 3.91
CA TYR A 254 -19.16 15.48 4.27
C TYR A 254 -17.64 15.33 4.22
N GLU A 255 -17.01 15.77 3.11
CA GLU A 255 -15.57 15.59 2.91
C GLU A 255 -14.86 16.87 2.46
N PRO A 256 -14.81 17.90 3.34
CA PRO A 256 -14.08 19.14 3.06
C PRO A 256 -12.58 18.96 2.92
N TYR A 257 -12.03 17.82 3.35
CA TYR A 257 -10.61 17.49 3.19
C TYR A 257 -10.19 17.43 1.72
N LEU A 258 -11.11 17.06 0.83
CA LEU A 258 -10.87 17.05 -0.62
C LEU A 258 -10.47 18.42 -1.21
N ARG A 259 -10.74 19.51 -0.47
CA ARG A 259 -10.37 20.89 -0.84
C ARG A 259 -9.05 21.36 -0.24
N ASP A 260 -8.38 20.55 0.57
CA ASP A 260 -7.14 20.95 1.26
C ASP A 260 -6.02 21.28 0.24
N PRO A 261 -5.36 22.45 0.35
CA PRO A 261 -4.27 22.85 -0.54
C PRO A 261 -3.04 21.94 -0.52
N VAL A 262 -2.93 20.98 0.40
CA VAL A 262 -1.89 19.93 0.35
C VAL A 262 -2.05 18.97 -0.84
N ALA A 263 -3.20 18.96 -1.50
CA ALA A 263 -3.52 18.18 -2.71
C ALA A 263 -3.52 16.64 -2.59
N TYR A 264 -2.95 16.02 -1.55
CA TYR A 264 -3.01 14.56 -1.35
C TYR A 264 -4.42 13.95 -1.48
N PRO A 265 -5.48 14.48 -0.84
CA PRO A 265 -6.82 13.90 -0.96
C PRO A 265 -7.38 14.01 -2.39
N LYS A 266 -7.11 15.13 -3.07
CA LYS A 266 -7.47 15.32 -4.48
C LYS A 266 -6.76 14.29 -5.36
N VAL A 267 -5.44 14.16 -5.21
CA VAL A 267 -4.64 13.16 -5.95
C VAL A 267 -5.14 11.75 -5.67
N GLN A 268 -5.45 11.40 -4.42
CA GLN A 268 -5.96 10.08 -4.07
C GLN A 268 -7.28 9.75 -4.77
N MET A 269 -8.24 10.68 -4.82
CA MET A 269 -9.50 10.44 -5.55
C MET A 269 -9.27 10.30 -7.06
N LEU A 270 -8.32 11.03 -7.64
CA LEU A 270 -7.92 10.83 -9.04
C LEU A 270 -7.26 9.47 -9.26
N MET A 271 -6.38 9.02 -8.36
CA MET A 271 -5.79 7.68 -8.43
C MET A 271 -6.86 6.60 -8.36
N TYR A 272 -7.88 6.77 -7.52
CA TYR A 272 -9.01 5.85 -7.49
C TYR A 272 -9.81 5.88 -8.80
N MET A 273 -10.10 7.06 -9.34
CA MET A 273 -10.84 7.21 -10.59
C MET A 273 -10.09 6.58 -11.78
N PHE A 274 -8.77 6.72 -11.86
CA PHE A 274 -7.99 6.24 -13.00
C PHE A 274 -7.50 4.79 -12.87
N TYR A 275 -7.34 4.24 -11.66
CA TYR A 275 -6.80 2.89 -11.47
C TYR A 275 -7.76 1.94 -10.76
N VAL A 276 -8.44 2.39 -9.70
CA VAL A 276 -9.36 1.53 -8.94
C VAL A 276 -10.66 1.32 -9.69
N LEU A 277 -11.23 2.36 -10.32
CA LEU A 277 -12.48 2.24 -11.08
C LEU A 277 -12.37 1.24 -12.26
N PRO A 278 -11.34 1.28 -13.13
CA PRO A 278 -11.13 0.23 -14.12
C PRO A 278 -10.94 -1.16 -13.50
N PHE A 279 -10.21 -1.24 -12.38
CA PHE A 279 -10.04 -2.50 -11.66
C PHE A 279 -11.37 -3.05 -11.12
N CYS A 280 -12.29 -2.21 -10.63
CA CYS A 280 -13.61 -2.65 -10.21
C CYS A 280 -14.37 -3.35 -11.34
N GLY A 281 -14.34 -2.78 -12.55
CA GLY A 281 -14.94 -3.38 -13.75
C GLY A 281 -14.27 -4.70 -14.14
N LEU A 282 -12.94 -4.74 -14.17
CA LEU A 282 -12.17 -5.94 -14.49
C LEU A 282 -12.38 -7.05 -13.45
N ALA A 283 -12.44 -6.72 -12.17
CA ALA A 283 -12.69 -7.67 -11.09
C ALA A 283 -14.11 -8.23 -11.15
N ALA A 284 -15.12 -7.40 -11.44
CA ALA A 284 -16.49 -7.86 -11.64
C ALA A 284 -16.60 -8.81 -12.84
N TYR A 285 -15.89 -8.50 -13.93
CA TYR A 285 -15.75 -9.40 -15.08
C TYR A 285 -15.10 -10.73 -14.66
N ALA A 286 -13.98 -10.69 -13.94
CA ALA A 286 -13.23 -11.88 -13.53
C ALA A 286 -13.95 -12.75 -12.50
N LEU A 287 -14.89 -12.20 -11.73
CA LEU A 287 -15.79 -12.98 -10.86
C LEU A 287 -16.92 -13.65 -11.66
N THR A 288 -17.32 -13.04 -12.77
CA THR A 288 -18.39 -13.56 -13.64
C THR A 288 -17.87 -14.65 -14.57
N PHE A 289 -16.70 -14.43 -15.19
CA PHE A 289 -16.12 -15.33 -16.19
C PHE A 289 -14.94 -16.15 -15.61
N PRO A 290 -14.98 -17.48 -15.74
CA PRO A 290 -13.94 -18.36 -15.19
C PRO A 290 -12.59 -18.20 -15.91
N GLY A 291 -11.52 -18.66 -15.24
CA GLY A 291 -10.20 -18.74 -15.85
C GLY A 291 -9.38 -17.44 -15.82
N CYS A 292 -9.88 -16.39 -15.15
CA CYS A 292 -9.17 -15.13 -14.95
C CYS A 292 -8.03 -15.28 -13.92
N SER A 293 -6.96 -15.96 -14.32
CA SER A 293 -5.85 -16.33 -13.43
C SER A 293 -5.06 -15.14 -12.89
N TRP A 294 -5.22 -13.95 -13.45
CA TRP A 294 -4.56 -12.72 -12.99
C TRP A 294 -5.26 -12.10 -11.76
N LEU A 295 -6.54 -12.37 -11.52
CA LEU A 295 -7.32 -11.70 -10.48
C LEU A 295 -6.74 -11.86 -9.07
N PRO A 296 -6.32 -13.06 -8.61
CA PRO A 296 -5.83 -13.22 -7.24
C PRO A 296 -4.61 -12.34 -6.92
N ASP A 297 -3.72 -12.14 -7.89
CA ASP A 297 -2.51 -11.32 -7.69
C ASP A 297 -2.88 -9.84 -7.60
N TRP A 298 -3.72 -9.36 -8.52
CA TRP A 298 -4.15 -7.97 -8.54
C TRP A 298 -5.10 -7.64 -7.38
N ALA A 299 -5.94 -8.58 -6.94
CA ALA A 299 -6.76 -8.39 -5.75
C ALA A 299 -5.90 -8.12 -4.50
N LEU A 300 -4.75 -8.80 -4.36
CA LEU A 300 -3.80 -8.53 -3.28
C LEU A 300 -3.15 -7.14 -3.40
N VAL A 301 -2.70 -6.78 -4.60
CA VAL A 301 -2.09 -5.46 -4.87
C VAL A 301 -3.10 -4.34 -4.56
N PHE A 302 -4.32 -4.42 -5.08
CA PHE A 302 -5.35 -3.42 -4.82
C PHE A 302 -5.82 -3.41 -3.37
N ALA A 303 -5.86 -4.57 -2.68
CA ALA A 303 -6.15 -4.61 -1.24
C ALA A 303 -5.09 -3.84 -0.43
N GLY A 304 -3.81 -4.04 -0.73
CA GLY A 304 -2.72 -3.29 -0.10
C GLY A 304 -2.81 -1.79 -0.39
N GLY A 305 -2.98 -1.42 -1.67
CA GLY A 305 -3.06 -0.02 -2.08
C GLY A 305 -4.26 0.72 -1.47
N ILE A 306 -5.45 0.11 -1.51
CA ILE A 306 -6.66 0.72 -0.93
C ILE A 306 -6.58 0.73 0.59
N GLY A 307 -6.00 -0.28 1.24
CA GLY A 307 -5.79 -0.31 2.69
C GLY A 307 -4.96 0.88 3.17
N GLN A 308 -3.79 1.09 2.57
CA GLN A 308 -2.93 2.23 2.90
C GLN A 308 -3.61 3.56 2.62
N ALA A 309 -4.19 3.73 1.42
CA ALA A 309 -4.79 4.99 1.02
C ALA A 309 -6.02 5.36 1.88
N GLN A 310 -6.85 4.38 2.25
CA GLN A 310 -7.99 4.63 3.15
C GLN A 310 -7.52 4.98 4.56
N PHE A 311 -6.51 4.29 5.09
CA PHE A 311 -5.93 4.62 6.40
C PHE A 311 -5.40 6.06 6.42
N SER A 312 -4.57 6.43 5.44
CA SER A 312 -3.99 7.77 5.36
C SER A 312 -5.04 8.84 5.10
N HIS A 313 -6.06 8.58 4.27
CA HIS A 313 -7.15 9.52 4.00
C HIS A 313 -8.05 9.73 5.21
N MET A 314 -8.53 8.64 5.83
CA MET A 314 -9.40 8.71 7.00
C MET A 314 -8.69 9.41 8.16
N GLY A 315 -7.44 9.03 8.41
CA GLY A 315 -6.60 9.66 9.42
C GLY A 315 -6.41 11.14 9.18
N ALA A 316 -5.94 11.52 7.99
CA ALA A 316 -5.67 12.91 7.67
C ALA A 316 -6.93 13.78 7.65
N SER A 317 -8.08 13.24 7.26
CA SER A 317 -9.37 13.95 7.23
C SER A 317 -9.85 14.42 8.61
N MET A 318 -9.44 13.73 9.68
CA MET A 318 -9.86 14.02 11.06
C MET A 318 -8.73 14.61 11.92
N HIS A 319 -7.48 14.51 11.47
CA HIS A 319 -6.31 14.89 12.25
C HIS A 319 -6.23 16.39 12.56
N LEU A 320 -5.76 16.77 13.76
CA LEU A 320 -5.68 18.16 14.21
C LEU A 320 -4.75 19.05 13.35
N ARG A 321 -3.79 18.45 12.65
CA ARG A 321 -2.90 19.16 11.70
C ARG A 321 -3.58 19.54 10.39
N THR A 322 -4.76 18.99 10.11
CA THR A 322 -5.62 19.44 9.01
C THR A 322 -6.40 20.67 9.47
N PRO A 323 -6.34 21.81 8.75
CA PRO A 323 -7.05 23.02 9.16
C PRO A 323 -8.54 22.76 9.38
N PHE A 324 -9.13 23.37 10.40
CA PHE A 324 -10.53 23.14 10.81
C PHE A 324 -11.52 23.24 9.63
N THR A 325 -11.33 24.18 8.71
CA THR A 325 -12.17 24.38 7.52
C THR A 325 -12.15 23.23 6.51
N TYR A 326 -11.14 22.36 6.59
CA TYR A 326 -10.95 21.18 5.73
C TYR A 326 -11.13 19.87 6.49
N ARG A 327 -11.36 19.89 7.82
CA ARG A 327 -11.62 18.68 8.59
C ARG A 327 -13.06 18.21 8.42
N VAL A 328 -13.26 16.90 8.45
CA VAL A 328 -14.60 16.30 8.43
C VAL A 328 -15.39 16.82 9.64
N PRO A 329 -16.59 17.41 9.44
CA PRO A 329 -17.44 17.90 10.52
C PRO A 329 -17.86 16.78 11.48
N GLU A 330 -17.85 17.05 12.79
CA GLU A 330 -18.11 16.04 13.84
C GLU A 330 -19.45 15.32 13.70
N ASP A 331 -20.48 16.03 13.23
CA ASP A 331 -21.82 15.51 12.95
C ASP A 331 -21.85 14.47 11.81
N THR A 332 -20.85 14.48 10.94
CA THR A 332 -20.74 13.56 9.79
C THR A 332 -19.73 12.43 9.99
N TRP A 333 -19.00 12.39 11.12
CA TRP A 333 -17.95 11.40 11.39
C TRP A 333 -18.43 9.96 11.23
N GLY A 334 -19.61 9.63 11.74
CA GLY A 334 -20.16 8.28 11.64
C GLY A 334 -20.35 7.84 10.19
N CYS A 335 -20.96 8.69 9.36
CA CYS A 335 -21.17 8.42 7.95
C CYS A 335 -19.83 8.30 7.21
N PHE A 336 -18.94 9.28 7.39
CA PHE A 336 -17.61 9.30 6.79
C PHE A 336 -16.82 8.02 7.11
N PHE A 337 -16.76 7.64 8.38
CA PHE A 337 -15.98 6.50 8.82
C PHE A 337 -16.55 5.18 8.27
N VAL A 338 -17.87 4.98 8.35
CA VAL A 338 -18.53 3.76 7.85
C VAL A 338 -18.35 3.62 6.34
N CYS A 339 -18.56 4.69 5.57
CA CYS A 339 -18.40 4.66 4.12
C CYS A 339 -16.97 4.31 3.70
N ASN A 340 -15.96 4.96 4.30
CA ASN A 340 -14.55 4.71 3.96
C ASN A 340 -14.07 3.33 4.48
N LEU A 341 -14.56 2.86 5.63
CA LEU A 341 -14.26 1.52 6.13
C LEU A 341 -14.86 0.43 5.23
N LEU A 342 -16.13 0.55 4.84
CA LEU A 342 -16.77 -0.40 3.90
C LEU A 342 -16.05 -0.40 2.55
N TYR A 343 -15.63 0.78 2.08
CA TYR A 343 -14.80 0.91 0.89
C TYR A 343 -13.44 0.20 1.05
N ALA A 344 -12.78 0.30 2.19
CA ALA A 344 -11.52 -0.40 2.47
C ALA A 344 -11.68 -1.92 2.56
N LEU A 345 -12.79 -2.40 3.13
CA LEU A 345 -13.01 -3.83 3.41
C LEU A 345 -13.19 -4.68 2.13
N GLY A 346 -13.87 -4.16 1.11
CA GLY A 346 -14.21 -5.00 -0.04
C GLY A 346 -13.03 -5.56 -0.84
N PRO A 347 -11.98 -4.79 -1.18
CA PRO A 347 -10.76 -5.32 -1.78
C PRO A 347 -10.10 -6.41 -0.94
N HIS A 348 -10.13 -6.28 0.40
CA HIS A 348 -9.59 -7.30 1.31
C HIS A 348 -10.45 -8.56 1.29
N LEU A 349 -11.78 -8.44 1.26
CA LEU A 349 -12.70 -9.56 1.09
C LEU A 349 -12.53 -10.25 -0.27
N LEU A 350 -12.31 -9.49 -1.34
CA LEU A 350 -12.01 -10.02 -2.67
C LEU A 350 -10.69 -10.80 -2.67
N ALA A 351 -9.62 -10.24 -2.09
CA ALA A 351 -8.33 -10.92 -1.96
C ALA A 351 -8.47 -12.20 -1.12
N TYR A 352 -9.19 -12.14 -0.01
CA TYR A 352 -9.49 -13.30 0.83
C TYR A 352 -10.23 -14.39 0.06
N ARG A 353 -11.29 -14.02 -0.67
CA ARG A 353 -12.08 -14.93 -1.53
C ARG A 353 -11.22 -15.58 -2.61
N CYS A 354 -10.33 -14.83 -3.25
CA CYS A 354 -9.44 -15.33 -4.29
C CYS A 354 -8.41 -16.33 -3.74
N LEU A 355 -7.91 -16.09 -2.52
CA LEU A 355 -6.91 -16.92 -1.88
C LEU A 355 -7.48 -18.21 -1.27
N GLN A 356 -8.67 -18.15 -0.68
CA GLN A 356 -9.32 -19.31 -0.05
C GLN A 356 -9.85 -20.30 -1.09
N TRP A 357 -10.43 -19.80 -2.19
CA TRP A 357 -11.03 -20.64 -3.23
C TRP A 357 -10.56 -20.23 -4.62
N PRO A 358 -9.29 -20.52 -4.97
CA PRO A 358 -8.71 -20.12 -6.25
C PRO A 358 -9.19 -20.95 -7.45
N ALA A 359 -9.89 -22.07 -7.21
CA ALA A 359 -10.33 -23.04 -8.22
C ALA A 359 -10.99 -22.39 -9.45
N PHE A 360 -11.89 -21.42 -9.22
CA PHE A 360 -12.61 -20.72 -10.28
C PHE A 360 -11.69 -19.94 -11.25
N PHE A 361 -10.57 -19.41 -10.74
CA PHE A 361 -9.66 -18.53 -11.47
C PHE A 361 -8.54 -19.29 -12.21
N HIS A 362 -8.39 -20.60 -11.98
CA HIS A 362 -7.38 -21.37 -12.69
C HIS A 362 -7.71 -21.49 -14.18
N GLN A 363 -6.68 -21.49 -15.02
CA GLN A 363 -6.87 -21.78 -16.44
C GLN A 363 -7.48 -23.18 -16.59
N PRO A 364 -8.50 -23.35 -17.46
CA PRO A 364 -9.07 -24.66 -17.70
C PRO A 364 -7.99 -25.62 -18.22
N PRO A 365 -8.02 -26.90 -17.83
CA PRO A 365 -7.10 -27.88 -18.40
C PRO A 365 -7.27 -27.90 -19.93
N PRO A 366 -6.20 -28.05 -20.70
CA PRO A 366 -6.29 -28.12 -22.16
C PRO A 366 -7.31 -29.18 -22.55
N SER A 367 -8.26 -28.81 -23.40
CA SER A 367 -9.24 -29.73 -23.94
C SER A 367 -8.47 -30.82 -24.70
N ASP A 368 -8.55 -32.06 -24.21
CA ASP A 368 -7.85 -33.19 -24.80
C ASP A 368 -8.24 -33.30 -26.30
N PRO A 369 -7.30 -33.10 -27.26
CA PRO A 369 -7.62 -33.13 -28.69
C PRO A 369 -8.27 -34.45 -29.15
N LEU A 370 -8.10 -35.51 -28.36
CA LEU A 370 -8.65 -36.84 -28.62
C LEU A 370 -10.17 -36.96 -28.43
N ALA A 371 -10.83 -36.01 -27.73
CA ALA A 371 -12.28 -36.06 -27.55
C ALA A 371 -13.07 -35.61 -28.80
N LEU A 372 -12.46 -34.85 -29.71
CA LEU A 372 -13.08 -34.42 -30.97
C LEU A 372 -13.04 -35.52 -32.05
N HIS A 373 -12.07 -36.44 -32.00
CA HIS A 373 -11.98 -37.54 -32.98
C HIS A 373 -12.93 -38.71 -32.70
N LYS A 374 -13.49 -38.82 -31.49
CA LYS A 374 -14.39 -39.92 -31.11
C LYS A 374 -15.88 -39.69 -31.41
N LYS A 375 -16.24 -38.56 -32.03
CA LYS A 375 -17.63 -38.25 -32.46
C LYS A 375 -17.82 -38.27 -33.99
N GLN A 376 -16.84 -38.78 -34.75
CA GLN A 376 -16.92 -38.92 -36.22
C GLN A 376 -16.78 -40.36 -36.74
N HIS A 377 -16.95 -41.35 -35.87
CA HIS A 377 -17.18 -42.75 -36.22
C HIS A 377 -18.38 -43.25 -35.44
#